data_AF-A0A351YCY2-F1
#
_entry.id   AF-A0A351YCY2-F1
#
_cell.length_a   1.000
_cell.length_b   1.000
_cell.length_c   1.000
_cell.angle_alpha   90.00
_cell.angle_beta   90.00
_cell.angle_gamma   90.00
#
_symmetry.space_group_name_H-M   'P 1'
#
loop_
_entity.id
_entity.type
_entity.pdbx_description
1 polymer ?
#
loop_
_entity_poly.entity_id
_entity_poly.type
_entity_poly.pdbx_seq_one_letter_code
_entity_poly.pdbx_strand_id
1 'polypeptide(L)'
;MEEKRIYTLFIKYKYGRLSASDREELRAWLEASEANRELFVSFLRICKQEVQFEALGQLEPDKAWDACRRRRLFRRYLRHPLTRWAIAAVLVGLVCLWYARWDTTSEASGTSLAELFPNHGHREALFVSGQGQVWSQTDSTFVWLDPKAPASHTSDYRWLKDLSSSRDKRSNEVHVPRGGEYSLVLADGTKVWLNACSTLRFSYPFDSLRVVSLEGEAYFEV
;
A
#
# COMPACT_ATOMS: atom_id res chain seq x y z
N MET A 1 -47.94 11.75 57.43
CA MET A 1 -47.97 12.84 56.44
C MET A 1 -48.07 12.20 55.06
N GLU A 2 -48.95 12.67 54.18
CA GLU A 2 -49.07 12.11 52.83
C GLU A 2 -47.82 12.39 51.99
N GLU A 3 -47.37 11.42 51.19
CA GLU A 3 -46.15 11.55 50.36
C GLU A 3 -46.20 12.80 49.45
N LYS A 4 -47.36 13.10 48.87
CA LYS A 4 -47.57 14.30 48.03
C LYS A 4 -47.29 15.60 48.77
N ARG A 5 -47.58 15.66 50.07
CA ARG A 5 -47.34 16.85 50.91
C ARG A 5 -45.83 17.07 51.11
N ILE A 6 -45.08 16.00 51.34
CA ILE A 6 -43.61 16.04 51.51
C ILE A 6 -42.95 16.57 50.23
N TYR A 7 -43.32 16.07 49.06
CA TYR A 7 -42.80 16.59 47.78
C TYR A 7 -43.17 18.05 47.54
N THR A 8 -44.36 18.49 47.96
CA THR A 8 -44.76 19.90 47.86
C THR A 8 -43.88 20.79 48.73
N LEU A 9 -43.52 20.34 49.94
CA LEU A 9 -42.59 21.05 50.83
C LEU A 9 -41.18 21.13 50.21
N PHE A 10 -40.70 20.05 49.59
CA PHE A 10 -39.39 20.02 48.92
C PHE A 10 -39.31 21.02 47.75
N ILE A 11 -40.35 21.06 46.92
CA ILE A 11 -40.44 22.00 45.79
C ILE A 11 -40.51 23.44 46.30
N LYS A 12 -41.36 23.73 47.30
CA LYS A 12 -41.42 25.05 47.92
C LYS A 12 -40.05 25.45 48.52
N TYR A 13 -39.31 24.50 49.09
CA TYR A 13 -37.97 24.73 49.63
C TYR A 13 -36.99 25.12 48.53
N LYS A 14 -36.97 24.36 47.42
CA LYS A 14 -36.13 24.63 46.24
C LYS A 14 -36.33 26.05 45.70
N TYR A 15 -37.58 26.50 45.60
CA TYR A 15 -37.91 27.83 45.06
C TYR A 15 -37.94 28.95 46.11
N GLY A 16 -37.55 28.68 47.37
CA GLY A 16 -37.53 29.69 48.43
C GLY A 16 -38.91 30.18 48.87
N ARG A 17 -39.98 29.44 48.58
CA ARG A 17 -41.39 29.81 48.86
C ARG A 17 -41.95 29.14 50.13
N LEU A 18 -41.09 28.78 51.09
CA LEU A 18 -41.52 28.13 52.33
C LEU A 18 -42.11 29.15 53.32
N SER A 19 -43.40 28.98 53.65
CA SER A 19 -44.06 29.72 54.74
C SER A 19 -43.51 29.31 56.11
N ALA A 20 -43.78 30.10 57.16
CA ALA A 20 -43.32 29.78 58.52
C ALA A 20 -43.88 28.43 59.03
N SER A 21 -45.18 28.18 58.79
CA SER A 21 -45.83 26.92 59.12
C SER A 21 -45.26 25.73 58.33
N ASP A 22 -45.00 25.90 57.02
CA ASP A 22 -44.39 24.85 56.19
C ASP A 22 -42.95 24.50 56.66
N ARG A 23 -42.22 25.44 57.29
CA ARG A 23 -40.87 25.18 57.85
C ARG A 23 -40.92 24.34 59.10
N GLU A 24 -41.88 24.59 59.98
CA GLU A 24 -42.07 23.81 61.19
C GLU A 24 -42.52 22.39 60.84
N GLU A 25 -43.42 22.25 59.88
CA GLU A 25 -43.86 20.94 59.35
C GLU A 25 -42.69 20.14 58.76
N LEU A 26 -41.84 20.80 57.95
CA LEU A 26 -40.64 20.16 57.38
C LEU A 26 -39.61 19.79 58.45
N ARG A 27 -39.38 20.65 59.46
CA ARG A 27 -38.46 20.35 60.57
C ARG A 27 -38.93 19.17 61.41
N ALA A 28 -40.20 19.17 61.81
CA ALA A 28 -40.79 18.06 62.56
C ALA A 28 -40.67 16.73 61.79
N TRP A 29 -40.86 16.77 60.47
CA TRP A 29 -40.69 15.59 59.61
C TRP A 29 -39.23 15.11 59.51
N LEU A 30 -38.27 16.04 59.43
CA LEU A 30 -36.83 15.72 59.43
C LEU A 30 -36.32 15.19 60.78
N GLU A 31 -36.95 15.57 61.89
CA GLU A 31 -36.60 15.09 63.22
C GLU A 31 -37.22 13.73 63.55
N ALA A 32 -38.34 13.38 62.89
CA ALA A 32 -39.07 12.15 63.14
C ALA A 32 -38.31 10.86 62.75
N SER A 33 -37.37 10.91 61.79
CA SER A 33 -36.62 9.74 61.34
C SER A 33 -35.33 10.10 60.61
N GLU A 34 -34.29 9.27 60.75
CA GLU A 34 -33.04 9.39 59.99
C GLU A 34 -33.24 9.13 58.50
N ALA A 35 -34.13 8.21 58.13
CA ALA A 35 -34.48 7.94 56.72
C ALA A 35 -35.09 9.17 56.02
N ASN A 36 -35.84 10.00 56.75
CA ASN A 36 -36.41 11.24 56.22
C ASN A 36 -35.32 12.26 55.89
N ARG A 37 -34.27 12.32 56.72
CA ARG A 37 -33.10 13.18 56.49
C ARG A 37 -32.34 12.74 55.25
N GLU A 38 -32.13 11.44 55.07
CA GLU A 38 -31.47 10.92 53.86
C GLU A 38 -32.26 11.23 52.58
N LEU A 39 -33.59 11.06 52.62
CA LEU A 39 -34.45 11.44 51.50
C LEU A 39 -34.33 12.93 51.16
N PHE A 40 -34.33 13.81 52.16
CA PHE A 40 -34.15 15.24 51.93
C PHE A 40 -32.74 15.59 51.40
N VAL A 41 -31.70 14.94 51.92
CA VAL A 41 -30.31 15.11 51.43
C VAL A 41 -30.17 14.66 49.98
N SER A 42 -30.80 13.54 49.60
CA SER A 42 -30.82 13.08 48.21
C SER A 42 -31.50 14.09 47.28
N PHE A 43 -32.63 14.67 47.71
CA PHE A 43 -33.31 15.75 47.00
C PHE A 43 -32.44 17.00 46.81
N LEU A 44 -31.72 17.43 47.87
CA LEU A 44 -30.79 18.56 47.78
C LEU A 44 -29.61 18.27 46.83
N ARG A 45 -29.13 17.03 46.80
CA ARG A 45 -28.07 16.60 45.88
C ARG A 45 -28.50 16.73 44.42
N ILE A 46 -29.73 16.31 44.10
CA ILE A 46 -30.31 16.45 42.75
C ILE A 46 -30.45 17.95 42.39
N CYS A 47 -30.97 18.79 43.30
CA CYS A 47 -31.11 20.22 43.05
C CYS A 47 -29.77 20.93 42.82
N LYS A 48 -28.69 20.52 43.53
CA LYS A 48 -27.35 21.09 43.36
C LYS A 48 -26.73 20.74 42.00
N GLN A 49 -27.10 19.60 41.43
CA GLN A 49 -26.62 19.15 40.12
C GLN A 49 -27.24 19.93 38.96
N GLU A 50 -28.48 20.40 39.11
CA GLU A 50 -29.12 21.29 38.13
C GLU A 50 -28.44 22.68 38.04
N VAL A 51 -27.95 23.22 39.15
CA VAL A 51 -27.20 24.51 39.14
C VAL A 51 -25.90 24.40 38.34
N GLN A 52 -25.27 23.22 38.27
CA GLN A 52 -24.13 22.97 37.40
C GLN A 52 -24.52 22.89 35.91
N PHE A 53 -25.72 22.41 35.59
CA PHE A 53 -26.26 22.42 34.22
C PHE A 53 -26.67 23.82 33.76
N GLU A 54 -27.18 24.66 34.64
CA GLU A 54 -27.52 26.05 34.32
C GLU A 54 -26.26 26.90 34.07
N ALA A 55 -25.17 26.61 34.81
CA ALA A 55 -23.84 27.16 34.53
C ALA A 55 -23.24 26.65 33.20
N LEU A 56 -23.62 25.44 32.74
CA LEU A 56 -23.28 24.92 31.40
C LEU A 56 -24.10 25.58 30.29
N GLY A 57 -25.35 26.00 30.57
CA GLY A 57 -26.19 26.73 29.62
C GLY A 57 -25.68 28.14 29.28
N GLN A 58 -24.89 28.76 30.17
CA GLN A 58 -24.23 30.05 29.92
C GLN A 58 -22.83 29.93 29.30
N LEU A 59 -22.29 28.73 29.19
CA LEU A 59 -21.01 28.51 28.53
C LEU A 59 -21.23 28.50 27.02
N GLU A 60 -20.76 29.53 26.33
CA GLU A 60 -20.65 29.50 24.86
C GLU A 60 -19.65 28.38 24.47
N PRO A 61 -20.13 27.26 23.90
CA PRO A 61 -19.29 26.09 23.66
C PRO A 61 -18.16 26.39 22.69
N ASP A 62 -18.38 27.28 21.73
CA ASP A 62 -17.38 27.69 20.74
C ASP A 62 -16.24 28.49 21.40
N LYS A 63 -16.54 29.45 22.28
CA LYS A 63 -15.51 30.22 23.00
C LYS A 63 -14.74 29.35 23.99
N ALA A 64 -15.41 28.44 24.69
CA ALA A 64 -14.76 27.50 25.60
C ALA A 64 -13.85 26.52 24.85
N TRP A 65 -14.31 26.03 23.70
CA TRP A 65 -13.54 25.16 22.82
C TRP A 65 -12.31 25.87 22.25
N ASP A 66 -12.43 27.12 21.84
CA ASP A 66 -11.32 27.94 21.35
C ASP A 66 -10.28 28.28 22.43
N ALA A 67 -10.73 28.48 23.68
CA ALA A 67 -9.83 28.68 24.81
C ALA A 67 -9.01 27.41 25.13
N CYS A 68 -9.65 26.24 25.07
CA CYS A 68 -9.00 24.95 25.22
C CYS A 68 -8.04 24.64 24.06
N ARG A 69 -8.46 24.91 22.81
CA ARG A 69 -7.64 24.71 21.61
C ARG A 69 -6.37 25.57 21.65
N ARG A 70 -6.47 26.85 22.02
CA ARG A 70 -5.32 27.76 22.13
C ARG A 70 -4.34 27.35 23.24
N ARG A 71 -4.82 26.87 24.39
CA ARG A 71 -3.95 26.40 25.49
C ARG A 71 -3.23 25.08 25.17
N ARG A 72 -3.81 24.20 24.33
CA ARG A 72 -3.20 22.92 23.95
C ARG A 72 -2.16 23.03 22.83
N LEU A 73 -2.37 23.95 21.88
CA LEU A 73 -1.45 24.13 20.74
C LEU A 73 -0.18 24.91 21.12
N PHE A 74 -0.25 25.89 22.03
CA PHE A 74 0.89 26.76 22.35
C PHE A 74 1.98 26.09 23.20
N ARG A 75 1.64 25.20 24.14
CA ARG A 75 2.63 24.61 25.06
C ARG A 75 3.55 23.56 24.44
N ARG A 76 3.17 22.95 23.31
CA ARG A 76 4.00 21.93 22.63
C ARG A 76 4.87 22.53 21.51
N TYR A 77 4.47 23.68 20.96
CA TYR A 77 5.13 24.27 19.78
C TYR A 77 6.30 25.22 20.10
N LEU A 78 6.36 25.79 21.31
CA LEU A 78 7.42 26.74 21.72
C LEU A 78 8.67 26.10 22.35
N ARG A 79 8.71 24.79 22.62
CA ARG A 79 9.84 24.16 23.32
C ARG A 79 10.89 23.51 22.45
N HIS A 80 10.66 23.39 21.15
CA HIS A 80 11.60 22.64 20.32
C HIS A 80 11.81 23.21 18.91
N PRO A 81 12.38 24.42 18.76
CA PRO A 81 12.99 24.77 17.48
C PRO A 81 14.05 23.72 17.12
N LEU A 82 14.88 23.29 18.08
CA LEU A 82 15.96 22.32 17.88
C LEU A 82 15.49 20.91 17.52
N THR A 83 14.33 20.42 17.99
CA THR A 83 13.87 19.08 17.56
C THR A 83 13.39 19.06 16.12
N ARG A 84 12.92 20.19 15.58
CA ARG A 84 12.58 20.29 14.14
C ARG A 84 13.83 20.21 13.28
N TRP A 85 14.90 20.91 13.67
CA TRP A 85 16.19 20.80 13.00
C TRP A 85 16.80 19.40 13.13
N ALA A 86 16.64 18.74 14.28
CA ALA A 86 17.08 17.36 14.48
C ALA A 86 16.31 16.36 13.59
N ILE A 87 14.98 16.49 13.49
CA ILE A 87 14.18 15.62 12.60
C ILE A 87 14.54 15.88 11.13
N ALA A 88 14.73 17.14 10.73
CA ALA A 88 15.16 17.48 9.38
C ALA A 88 16.54 16.88 9.05
N ALA A 89 17.50 16.96 9.98
CA ALA A 89 18.83 16.35 9.80
C ALA A 89 18.77 14.82 9.71
N VAL A 90 17.90 14.16 10.49
CA VAL A 90 17.68 12.71 10.39
C VAL A 90 17.05 12.33 9.06
N LEU A 91 16.06 13.08 8.58
CA LEU A 91 15.43 12.83 7.28
C LEU A 91 16.42 13.03 6.12
N VAL A 92 17.21 14.11 6.14
CA VAL A 92 18.28 14.34 5.16
C VAL A 92 19.31 13.22 5.23
N GLY A 93 19.72 12.82 6.44
CA GLY A 93 20.64 11.69 6.64
C GLY A 93 20.10 10.38 6.08
N LEU A 94 18.81 10.08 6.30
CA LEU A 94 18.13 8.90 5.75
C LEU A 94 18.01 8.95 4.22
N VAL A 95 17.73 10.12 3.65
CA VAL A 95 17.71 10.32 2.19
C VAL A 95 19.10 10.15 1.60
N CYS A 96 20.14 10.70 2.23
CA CYS A 96 21.54 10.50 1.82
C CYS A 96 21.97 9.04 1.97
N LEU A 97 21.55 8.34 3.03
CA LEU A 97 21.80 6.91 3.22
C LEU A 97 21.07 6.06 2.17
N TRP A 98 19.83 6.43 1.85
CA TRP A 98 19.04 5.79 0.80
C TRP A 98 19.69 6.00 -0.57
N TYR A 99 20.14 7.23 -0.87
CA TYR A 99 20.85 7.55 -2.10
C TYR A 99 22.20 6.83 -2.19
N ALA A 100 22.99 6.83 -1.10
CA ALA A 100 24.25 6.10 -1.05
C ALA A 100 24.08 4.57 -1.13
N ARG A 101 22.92 4.04 -0.72
CA ARG A 101 22.55 2.64 -0.93
C ARG A 101 21.92 2.35 -2.29
N TRP A 102 21.41 3.36 -2.98
CA TRP A 102 20.87 3.23 -4.32
C TRP A 102 21.98 2.84 -5.31
N ASP A 103 23.18 3.40 -5.13
CA ASP A 103 24.34 3.08 -5.97
C ASP A 103 25.03 1.74 -5.59
N THR A 104 24.52 1.01 -4.59
CA THR A 104 25.02 -0.33 -4.20
C THR A 104 24.00 -1.44 -4.44
N THR A 105 23.08 -1.27 -5.37
CA THR A 105 22.84 -2.40 -6.28
C THR A 105 24.07 -2.51 -7.14
N SER A 106 24.90 -3.53 -6.90
CA SER A 106 25.86 -3.97 -7.90
C SER A 106 25.16 -3.93 -9.25
N GLU A 107 25.67 -3.09 -10.15
CA GLU A 107 25.51 -3.31 -11.56
C GLU A 107 26.01 -4.74 -11.80
N ALA A 108 25.10 -5.72 -11.70
CA ALA A 108 25.13 -6.77 -12.68
C ALA A 108 25.14 -5.99 -13.99
N SER A 109 26.27 -6.01 -14.69
CA SER A 109 26.43 -5.45 -16.02
C SER A 109 25.46 -6.20 -16.95
N GLY A 110 24.17 -5.91 -16.81
CA GLY A 110 23.13 -6.25 -17.76
C GLY A 110 23.20 -5.13 -18.78
N THR A 111 23.92 -5.39 -19.86
CA THR A 111 23.96 -4.57 -21.06
C THR A 111 22.55 -4.06 -21.33
N SER A 112 22.35 -2.73 -21.39
CA SER A 112 21.00 -2.23 -21.66
C SER A 112 20.58 -2.76 -23.05
N LEU A 113 19.34 -3.22 -23.21
CA LEU A 113 18.85 -3.75 -24.50
C LEU A 113 19.00 -2.70 -25.62
N ALA A 114 19.09 -1.42 -25.28
CA ALA A 114 19.35 -0.32 -26.21
C ALA A 114 20.82 -0.22 -26.64
N GLU A 115 21.78 -0.62 -25.80
CA GLU A 115 23.21 -0.69 -26.16
C GLU A 115 23.54 -1.92 -27.02
N LEU A 116 22.76 -2.99 -26.91
CA LEU A 116 22.92 -4.19 -27.73
C LEU A 116 22.52 -3.98 -29.20
N PHE A 117 21.77 -2.92 -29.51
CA PHE A 117 21.21 -2.64 -30.83
C PHE A 117 21.47 -1.21 -31.29
N PRO A 118 22.70 -0.88 -31.72
CA PRO A 118 23.07 0.48 -32.12
C PRO A 118 22.38 0.94 -33.41
N ASN A 119 21.83 0.02 -34.23
CA ASN A 119 21.27 0.31 -35.55
C ASN A 119 19.84 -0.26 -35.70
N HIS A 120 18.83 0.61 -35.73
CA HIS A 120 17.45 0.21 -36.04
C HIS A 120 17.31 -0.14 -37.53
N GLY A 121 16.77 -1.32 -37.87
CA GLY A 121 16.50 -1.72 -39.26
C GLY A 121 17.10 -3.06 -39.73
N HIS A 122 17.82 -3.79 -38.86
CA HIS A 122 18.43 -5.07 -39.18
C HIS A 122 17.66 -6.26 -38.58
N ARG A 123 17.86 -7.45 -39.15
CA ARG A 123 17.29 -8.70 -38.64
C ARG A 123 18.02 -9.15 -37.38
N GLU A 124 17.65 -8.55 -36.26
CA GLU A 124 18.30 -8.74 -34.98
C GLU A 124 17.30 -9.28 -33.97
N ALA A 125 17.70 -10.28 -33.19
CA ALA A 125 16.93 -10.74 -32.04
C ALA A 125 17.84 -11.02 -30.86
N LEU A 126 17.31 -10.76 -29.67
CA LEU A 126 17.91 -11.19 -28.41
C LEU A 126 17.29 -12.51 -28.01
N PHE A 127 18.16 -13.48 -27.77
CA PHE A 127 17.79 -14.72 -27.13
C PHE A 127 18.13 -14.62 -25.66
N VAL A 128 17.12 -14.79 -24.82
CA VAL A 128 17.29 -14.92 -23.38
C VAL A 128 17.00 -16.38 -23.04
N SER A 129 18.07 -17.13 -22.78
CA SER A 129 17.95 -18.48 -22.24
C SER A 129 17.48 -18.40 -20.78
N GLY A 130 16.80 -19.44 -20.29
CA GLY A 130 16.38 -19.53 -18.89
C GLY A 130 17.52 -19.45 -17.86
N GLN A 131 18.80 -19.48 -18.28
CA GLN A 131 19.98 -19.21 -17.45
C GLN A 131 20.40 -17.73 -17.41
N GLY A 132 19.64 -16.82 -18.04
CA GLY A 132 19.97 -15.39 -18.11
C GLY A 132 21.07 -15.03 -19.10
N GLN A 133 21.50 -15.98 -19.95
CA GLN A 133 22.42 -15.70 -21.04
C GLN A 133 21.68 -14.97 -22.16
N VAL A 134 22.21 -13.81 -22.54
CA VAL A 134 21.68 -12.94 -23.59
C VAL A 134 22.63 -13.01 -24.78
N TRP A 135 22.11 -13.42 -25.95
CA TRP A 135 22.85 -13.36 -27.20
C TRP A 135 22.11 -12.47 -28.20
N SER A 136 22.83 -11.51 -28.78
CA SER A 136 22.37 -10.76 -29.95
C SER A 136 22.85 -11.48 -31.21
N GLN A 137 21.92 -11.79 -32.11
CA GLN A 137 22.23 -12.36 -33.41
C GLN A 137 21.76 -11.42 -34.50
N THR A 138 22.73 -10.89 -35.24
CA THR A 138 22.53 -10.17 -36.50
C THR A 138 22.92 -11.15 -37.61
N ASP A 139 21.96 -11.61 -38.41
CA ASP A 139 22.17 -12.16 -39.78
C ASP A 139 20.88 -12.81 -40.32
N SER A 140 20.80 -12.95 -41.65
CA SER A 140 19.64 -13.42 -42.42
C SER A 140 19.32 -14.92 -42.33
N THR A 141 19.98 -15.66 -41.44
CA THR A 141 19.92 -17.12 -41.34
C THR A 141 18.97 -17.59 -40.24
N PHE A 142 18.22 -18.65 -40.53
CA PHE A 142 17.28 -19.26 -39.58
C PHE A 142 18.08 -19.90 -38.43
N VAL A 143 17.72 -19.62 -37.19
CA VAL A 143 18.39 -20.23 -36.03
C VAL A 143 17.62 -21.45 -35.54
N TRP A 144 18.34 -22.58 -35.42
CA TRP A 144 17.80 -23.83 -34.86
C TRP A 144 18.08 -23.90 -33.36
N LEU A 145 17.04 -24.23 -32.61
CA LEU A 145 17.04 -24.25 -31.15
C LEU A 145 17.14 -25.66 -30.54
N ASP A 146 17.52 -26.68 -31.32
CA ASP A 146 17.69 -28.06 -30.83
C ASP A 146 19.01 -28.67 -31.33
N PRO A 147 19.88 -29.23 -30.46
CA PRO A 147 21.11 -29.95 -30.86
C PRO A 147 20.89 -31.32 -31.52
N LYS A 148 19.66 -31.85 -31.56
CA LYS A 148 19.30 -33.10 -32.25
C LYS A 148 18.82 -32.91 -33.68
N ALA A 149 18.76 -31.68 -34.19
CA ALA A 149 18.30 -31.48 -35.56
C ALA A 149 19.20 -32.22 -36.57
N PRO A 150 18.67 -32.58 -37.75
CA PRO A 150 19.42 -33.36 -38.72
C PRO A 150 20.65 -32.57 -39.15
N ALA A 151 21.82 -33.20 -39.07
CA ALA A 151 23.09 -32.66 -39.52
C ALA A 151 23.14 -32.59 -41.06
N SER A 152 22.21 -31.88 -41.71
CA SER A 152 22.41 -31.43 -43.08
C SER A 152 23.04 -30.06 -43.03
N HIS A 153 24.32 -30.00 -43.40
CA HIS A 153 25.04 -28.79 -43.71
C HIS A 153 24.27 -28.01 -44.79
N THR A 154 23.42 -27.09 -44.38
CA THR A 154 22.93 -26.00 -45.20
C THR A 154 23.48 -24.74 -44.57
N SER A 155 24.14 -23.90 -45.36
CA SER A 155 24.76 -22.61 -45.02
C SER A 155 23.85 -21.62 -44.28
N ASP A 156 22.58 -21.98 -44.10
CA ASP A 156 21.49 -21.07 -43.72
C ASP A 156 21.06 -21.23 -42.27
N TYR A 157 21.73 -22.11 -41.50
CA TYR A 157 21.33 -22.47 -40.15
C TYR A 157 22.48 -22.44 -39.14
N ARG A 158 22.29 -21.72 -38.03
CA ARG A 158 23.23 -21.69 -36.89
C ARG A 158 22.63 -22.36 -35.67
N TRP A 159 23.44 -23.19 -35.01
CA TRP A 159 23.07 -23.96 -33.81
C TRP A 159 23.36 -23.16 -32.53
N LEU A 160 22.37 -23.01 -31.65
CA LEU A 160 22.58 -22.53 -30.28
C LEU A 160 22.89 -23.72 -29.37
N LYS A 161 24.16 -23.84 -28.93
CA LYS A 161 24.71 -25.05 -28.31
C LYS A 161 24.36 -25.24 -26.81
N ASP A 162 23.69 -24.29 -26.16
CA ASP A 162 23.50 -24.32 -24.70
C ASP A 162 22.09 -24.67 -24.17
N LEU A 163 21.17 -25.07 -25.05
CA LEU A 163 19.81 -25.46 -24.64
C LEU A 163 19.73 -26.86 -23.99
N SER A 164 20.81 -27.66 -24.01
CA SER A 164 20.77 -29.10 -23.71
C SER A 164 21.39 -29.57 -22.40
N SER A 165 21.85 -28.66 -21.52
CA SER A 165 22.55 -29.05 -20.31
C SER A 165 21.65 -29.55 -19.14
N SER A 166 20.32 -29.56 -19.27
CA SER A 166 19.46 -30.22 -18.28
C SER A 166 18.22 -30.88 -18.88
N ARG A 167 17.79 -32.00 -18.29
CA ARG A 167 16.49 -32.63 -18.52
C ARG A 167 15.29 -31.79 -18.04
N ASP A 168 15.55 -30.69 -17.33
CA ASP A 168 14.50 -29.80 -16.83
C ASP A 168 13.93 -28.94 -17.95
N LYS A 169 12.59 -28.84 -17.97
CA LYS A 169 11.84 -27.97 -18.87
C LYS A 169 12.23 -26.51 -18.59
N ARG A 170 12.94 -25.88 -19.52
CA ARG A 170 13.41 -24.50 -19.41
C ARG A 170 12.57 -23.57 -20.27
N SER A 171 12.23 -22.41 -19.73
CA SER A 171 11.62 -21.32 -20.48
C SER A 171 12.70 -20.56 -21.25
N ASN A 172 12.45 -20.31 -22.53
CA ASN A 172 13.30 -19.54 -23.42
C ASN A 172 12.48 -18.39 -24.00
N GLU A 173 13.16 -17.28 -24.26
CA GLU A 173 12.52 -16.07 -24.78
C GLU A 173 13.35 -15.49 -25.93
N VAL A 174 12.63 -15.05 -26.97
CA VAL A 174 13.19 -14.41 -28.16
C VAL A 174 12.54 -13.05 -28.29
N HIS A 175 13.33 -12.00 -28.19
CA HIS A 175 12.87 -10.62 -28.27
C HIS A 175 13.43 -9.95 -29.53
N VAL A 176 12.54 -9.45 -30.37
CA VAL A 176 12.86 -8.66 -31.57
C VAL A 176 12.70 -7.19 -31.25
N PRO A 177 13.77 -6.36 -31.32
CA PRO A 177 13.68 -4.94 -31.03
C PRO A 177 12.83 -4.19 -32.07
N ARG A 178 12.59 -2.91 -31.80
CA ARG A 178 11.88 -2.03 -32.73
C ARG A 178 12.65 -1.91 -34.05
N GLY A 179 11.93 -2.05 -35.17
CA GLY A 179 12.49 -1.96 -36.52
C GLY A 179 13.28 -3.19 -36.97
N GLY A 180 13.26 -4.29 -36.21
CA GLY A 180 13.87 -5.56 -36.63
C GLY A 180 12.84 -6.61 -37.06
N GLU A 181 13.30 -7.63 -37.76
CA GLU A 181 12.51 -8.85 -38.06
C GLU A 181 13.40 -10.06 -37.79
N TYR A 182 12.83 -11.18 -37.39
CA TYR A 182 13.64 -12.35 -37.07
C TYR A 182 12.96 -13.66 -37.46
N SER A 183 13.75 -14.68 -37.81
CA SER A 183 13.22 -15.98 -38.22
C SER A 183 13.95 -17.13 -37.55
N LEU A 184 13.20 -18.08 -36.99
CA LEU A 184 13.73 -19.20 -36.21
C LEU A 184 12.98 -20.50 -36.52
N VAL A 185 13.64 -21.62 -36.23
CA VAL A 185 13.05 -22.96 -36.32
C VAL A 185 13.04 -23.58 -34.94
N LEU A 186 11.84 -23.93 -34.47
CA LEU A 186 11.64 -24.61 -33.19
C LEU A 186 12.12 -26.07 -33.26
N ALA A 187 12.28 -26.70 -32.10
CA ALA A 187 12.83 -28.05 -31.99
C ALA A 187 12.06 -29.15 -32.76
N ASP A 188 10.79 -28.91 -33.03
CA ASP A 188 9.91 -29.80 -33.80
C ASP A 188 9.83 -29.44 -35.29
N GLY A 189 10.64 -28.49 -35.76
CA GLY A 189 10.74 -28.11 -37.16
C GLY A 189 9.80 -26.98 -37.59
N THR A 190 8.92 -26.49 -36.72
CA THR A 190 8.06 -25.34 -37.05
C THR A 190 8.88 -24.08 -37.24
N LYS A 191 8.64 -23.40 -38.36
CA LYS A 191 9.30 -22.14 -38.70
C LYS A 191 8.46 -20.98 -38.20
N VAL A 192 9.13 -20.00 -37.61
CA VAL A 192 8.49 -18.82 -37.03
C VAL A 192 9.19 -17.57 -37.54
N TRP A 193 8.40 -16.61 -38.03
CA TRP A 193 8.85 -15.28 -38.39
C TRP A 193 8.25 -14.29 -37.39
N LEU A 194 9.08 -13.45 -36.80
CA LEU A 194 8.73 -12.46 -35.80
C LEU A 194 8.94 -11.06 -36.38
N ASN A 195 7.92 -10.20 -36.28
CA ASN A 195 8.01 -8.80 -36.67
C ASN A 195 8.65 -7.95 -35.56
N ALA A 196 8.88 -6.68 -35.87
CA ALA A 196 9.43 -5.70 -34.94
C ALA A 196 8.64 -5.61 -33.63
N CYS A 197 9.34 -5.41 -32.52
CA CYS A 197 8.75 -5.26 -31.19
C CYS A 197 7.91 -6.48 -30.76
N SER A 198 8.33 -7.68 -31.17
CA SER A 198 7.68 -8.94 -30.83
C SER A 198 8.53 -9.79 -29.90
N THR A 199 7.86 -10.51 -29.00
CA THR A 199 8.48 -11.38 -28.01
C THR A 199 7.83 -12.75 -28.06
N LEU A 200 8.62 -13.79 -28.31
CA LEU A 200 8.18 -15.19 -28.31
C LEU A 200 8.77 -15.92 -27.12
N ARG A 201 7.92 -16.50 -26.27
CA ARG A 201 8.30 -17.34 -25.14
C ARG A 201 7.86 -18.78 -25.37
N PHE A 202 8.76 -19.72 -25.16
CA PHE A 202 8.49 -21.14 -25.35
C PHE A 202 9.32 -21.99 -24.37
N SER A 203 8.86 -23.19 -24.05
CA SER A 203 9.61 -24.12 -23.22
C SER A 203 10.28 -25.20 -24.05
N TYR A 204 11.49 -25.62 -23.69
CA TYR A 204 12.14 -26.80 -24.27
C TYR A 204 12.64 -27.74 -23.16
N PRO A 205 12.51 -29.07 -23.30
CA PRO A 205 11.77 -29.78 -24.36
C PRO A 205 10.26 -29.51 -24.30
N PHE A 206 9.57 -29.66 -25.44
CA PHE A 206 8.12 -29.61 -25.48
C PHE A 206 7.52 -30.90 -24.91
N ASP A 207 6.35 -30.80 -24.28
CA ASP A 207 5.57 -31.96 -23.82
C ASP A 207 4.76 -32.55 -25.00
N SER A 208 3.64 -33.23 -24.73
CA SER A 208 2.70 -33.70 -25.76
C SER A 208 2.03 -32.57 -26.56
N LEU A 209 2.02 -31.36 -26.02
CA LEU A 209 1.50 -30.15 -26.67
C LEU A 209 2.59 -29.08 -26.67
N ARG A 210 2.82 -28.46 -27.83
CA ARG A 210 3.66 -27.27 -27.96
C ARG A 210 2.85 -26.03 -27.57
N VAL A 211 3.18 -25.46 -26.42
CA VAL A 211 2.62 -24.18 -25.95
C VAL A 211 3.68 -23.09 -26.12
N VAL A 212 3.32 -22.03 -26.84
CA VAL A 212 4.13 -20.82 -26.99
C VAL A 212 3.28 -19.61 -26.58
N SER A 213 3.93 -18.58 -26.04
CA SER A 213 3.33 -17.28 -25.73
C SER A 213 3.95 -16.24 -26.63
N LEU A 214 3.12 -15.43 -27.29
CA LEU A 214 3.55 -14.38 -28.20
C LEU A 214 3.02 -13.03 -27.71
N GLU A 215 3.88 -12.04 -27.69
CA GLU A 215 3.54 -10.62 -27.63
C GLU A 215 4.00 -9.97 -28.93
N GLY A 216 3.16 -9.18 -29.60
CA GLY A 216 3.46 -8.62 -30.92
C GLY A 216 2.91 -9.46 -32.07
N GLU A 217 3.66 -9.57 -33.16
CA GLU A 217 3.21 -10.19 -34.41
C GLU A 217 4.18 -11.27 -34.89
N ALA A 218 3.62 -12.41 -35.28
CA ALA A 218 4.39 -13.52 -35.82
C ALA A 218 3.61 -14.33 -36.85
N TYR A 219 4.33 -14.93 -37.78
CA TYR A 219 3.82 -15.95 -38.70
C TYR A 219 4.42 -17.31 -38.34
N PHE A 220 3.59 -18.36 -38.32
CA PHE A 220 3.98 -19.72 -37.99
C PHE A 220 3.69 -20.64 -39.18
N GLU A 221 4.72 -21.35 -39.65
CA GLU A 221 4.60 -22.50 -40.56
C GLU A 221 4.80 -23.77 -39.71
N VAL A 222 3.67 -24.37 -39.33
CA VAL A 222 3.60 -25.48 -38.37
C VAL A 222 3.79 -26.83 -39.03
#